data_AF-A0A3N5FXP1-F1
#
_entry.id   AF-A0A3N5FXP1-F1
#
_cell.length_a   1.000
_cell.length_b   1.000
_cell.length_c   1.000
_cell.angle_alpha   90.00
_cell.angle_beta   90.00
_cell.angle_gamma   90.00
#
_symmetry.space_group_name_H-M   'P 1'
#
loop_
_entity.id
_entity.type
_entity.pdbx_description
1 polymer ?
#
loop_
_entity_poly.entity_id
_entity_poly.type
_entity_poly.pdbx_seq_one_letter_code
_entity_poly.pdbx_strand_id
1 'polypeptide(L)'
;MKKLKHDEESGRNIMMINYRLREPRLTGIFKILILYLLCLPFLTGYSHAGALMPKGLVIKDKFLHGKGLPIGKVYSVQADVIIIHSDKKYGYRAKKNLPLFIGDTIITRDKGRIEAVLNDGSTIILVPDTGIELSESMYDKKKGIRSSLVNMTLGKARFLVTKLVDFKRSDFKVKTETAIAGVRGSDFIIKTSPGFTEIAALAKTSLEVASTLSPEKLTILSAYEKIFVEKGSLPSTVVKISADEINRIQDEFQASPGSKLSEESVIINKFSGNNVTNIAIGKGSEANLGTVKVKGSNIKGAIINDATATNTSNIAVGPDAKANTGSVVIE
;
A
#
# COMPACT_ATOMS: atom_id res chain seq x y z
N MET A 1 4.21 3.20 -80.38
CA MET A 1 4.44 2.46 -79.12
C MET A 1 5.86 2.73 -78.63
N LYS A 2 6.00 3.26 -77.40
CA LYS A 2 7.19 3.36 -76.50
C LYS A 2 8.58 3.66 -77.09
N LYS A 3 9.17 4.79 -76.66
CA LYS A 3 10.50 4.97 -75.99
C LYS A 3 10.81 6.48 -75.90
N LEU A 4 10.93 7.10 -74.72
CA LEU A 4 12.08 7.20 -73.81
C LEU A 4 13.29 7.99 -74.35
N LYS A 5 13.53 9.16 -73.72
CA LYS A 5 14.79 9.91 -73.40
C LYS A 5 14.31 11.33 -73.00
N HIS A 6 14.36 11.83 -71.77
CA HIS A 6 15.41 12.00 -70.75
C HIS A 6 16.56 12.91 -71.19
N ASP A 7 16.35 14.22 -70.99
CA ASP A 7 17.35 15.28 -71.09
C ASP A 7 17.57 15.90 -69.69
N GLU A 8 18.86 15.94 -69.31
CA GLU A 8 19.66 17.04 -68.74
C GLU A 8 19.03 18.12 -67.85
N GLU A 9 19.72 18.81 -66.95
CA GLU A 9 20.92 18.63 -66.14
C GLU A 9 20.94 19.88 -65.22
N SER A 10 21.33 19.72 -63.95
CA SER A 10 21.97 20.74 -63.10
C SER A 10 21.40 22.18 -63.06
N GLY A 11 20.54 22.46 -62.07
CA GLY A 11 20.09 23.81 -61.73
C GLY A 11 20.16 24.17 -60.23
N ARG A 12 20.97 25.21 -59.94
CA ARG A 12 20.84 26.24 -58.87
C ARG A 12 21.39 25.97 -57.47
N ASN A 13 22.63 26.43 -57.30
CA ASN A 13 23.21 27.26 -56.24
C ASN A 13 22.52 27.33 -54.86
N ILE A 14 23.29 26.86 -53.88
CA ILE A 14 23.13 26.95 -52.43
C ILE A 14 23.58 28.35 -51.96
N MET A 15 22.72 29.09 -51.27
CA MET A 15 23.10 30.29 -50.52
C MET A 15 22.86 30.04 -49.03
N MET A 16 23.94 29.73 -48.29
CA MET A 16 23.93 29.53 -46.84
C MET A 16 24.12 30.87 -46.13
N ILE A 17 23.14 31.27 -45.31
CA ILE A 17 23.23 32.43 -44.41
C ILE A 17 23.77 31.96 -43.06
N ASN A 18 25.00 32.37 -42.73
CA ASN A 18 25.64 32.12 -41.43
C ASN A 18 25.19 33.17 -40.39
N TYR A 19 24.37 32.77 -39.42
CA TYR A 19 24.12 33.58 -38.22
C TYR A 19 25.15 33.25 -37.13
N ARG A 20 26.12 34.15 -36.97
CA ARG A 20 27.16 34.10 -35.93
C ARG A 20 26.61 34.75 -34.66
N LEU A 21 26.07 33.95 -33.73
CA LEU A 21 25.65 34.44 -32.40
C LEU A 21 26.89 34.77 -31.56
N ARG A 22 26.90 35.99 -31.01
CA ARG A 22 27.99 36.60 -30.26
C ARG A 22 27.81 36.28 -28.77
N GLU A 23 28.69 35.48 -28.18
CA GLU A 23 28.64 35.22 -26.74
C GLU A 23 28.99 36.48 -25.91
N PRO A 24 28.22 36.83 -24.87
CA PRO A 24 28.60 37.89 -23.95
C PRO A 24 29.68 37.40 -22.98
N ARG A 25 30.79 38.13 -22.92
CA ARG A 25 31.85 37.94 -21.92
C ARG A 25 31.35 38.35 -20.53
N LEU A 26 30.88 37.40 -19.74
CA LEU A 26 30.63 37.59 -18.31
C LEU A 26 31.93 37.53 -17.52
N THR A 27 32.27 38.64 -16.86
CA THR A 27 33.44 38.81 -16.00
C THR A 27 33.32 37.99 -14.71
N GLY A 28 34.46 37.49 -14.22
CA GLY A 28 34.60 36.39 -13.25
C GLY A 28 34.04 36.58 -11.83
N ILE A 29 33.32 37.68 -11.54
CA ILE A 29 32.72 37.93 -10.21
C ILE A 29 31.34 37.26 -10.11
N PHE A 30 30.63 37.06 -11.23
CA PHE A 30 29.31 36.39 -11.23
C PHE A 30 29.36 34.86 -11.16
N LYS A 31 30.51 34.23 -11.43
CA LYS A 31 30.66 32.76 -11.31
C LYS A 31 30.76 32.28 -9.85
N ILE A 32 31.17 33.14 -8.92
CA ILE A 32 31.30 32.77 -7.50
C ILE A 32 29.95 32.83 -6.79
N LEU A 33 29.03 33.70 -7.24
CA LEU A 33 27.67 33.78 -6.69
C LEU A 33 26.75 32.63 -7.16
N ILE A 34 27.00 32.08 -8.35
CA ILE A 34 26.23 30.95 -8.90
C ILE A 34 26.74 29.60 -8.36
N LEU A 35 28.00 29.52 -7.92
CA LEU A 35 28.55 28.29 -7.34
C LEU A 35 28.21 28.12 -5.85
N TYR A 36 27.86 29.19 -5.14
CA TYR A 36 27.38 29.12 -3.75
C TYR A 36 25.88 28.78 -3.64
N LEU A 37 25.12 28.88 -4.73
CA LEU A 37 23.71 28.46 -4.76
C LEU A 37 23.51 26.95 -4.99
N LEU A 38 24.59 26.22 -5.32
CA LEU A 38 24.58 24.77 -5.59
C LEU A 38 25.14 23.91 -4.45
N CYS A 39 25.46 24.52 -3.30
CA CYS A 39 25.96 23.82 -2.12
C CYS A 39 25.19 24.22 -0.85
N LEU A 40 23.87 24.32 -0.94
CA LEU A 40 23.03 23.96 0.20
C LEU A 40 22.94 22.44 0.18
N PRO A 41 23.57 21.71 1.12
CA PRO A 41 23.23 20.31 1.27
C PRO A 41 21.72 20.27 1.48
N PHE A 42 21.04 19.45 0.69
CA PHE A 42 19.68 19.00 0.94
C PHE A 42 19.62 18.36 2.33
N LEU A 43 19.58 19.18 3.38
CA LEU A 43 19.05 18.82 4.68
C LEU A 43 17.55 19.07 4.64
N THR A 44 16.85 18.33 3.79
CA THR A 44 15.42 18.08 3.95
C THR A 44 15.18 16.59 4.13
N GLY A 45 16.02 15.97 4.97
CA GLY A 45 15.57 14.87 5.83
C GLY A 45 14.66 15.39 6.93
N TYR A 46 13.61 16.16 6.59
CA TYR A 46 12.52 16.37 7.52
C TYR A 46 11.79 15.05 7.62
N SER A 47 12.13 14.30 8.67
CA SER A 47 11.46 13.09 9.10
C SER A 47 9.94 13.34 9.11
N HIS A 48 9.23 12.82 8.12
CA HIS A 48 7.77 12.94 8.02
C HIS A 48 7.07 12.28 9.23
N ALA A 49 7.78 11.44 10.00
CA ALA A 49 7.35 10.88 11.27
C ALA A 49 7.09 11.93 12.38
N GLY A 50 7.61 13.16 12.27
CA GLY A 50 7.41 14.23 13.25
C GLY A 50 5.99 14.82 13.27
N ALA A 51 5.20 14.62 12.22
CA ALA A 51 3.89 15.25 12.05
C ALA A 51 2.72 14.44 12.65
N LEU A 52 2.93 13.17 13.01
CA LEU A 52 1.86 12.29 13.50
C LEU A 52 1.60 12.40 15.00
N MET A 53 2.61 12.81 15.78
CA MET A 53 2.53 12.83 17.25
C MET A 53 2.08 14.19 17.79
N PRO A 54 1.16 14.23 18.77
CA PRO A 54 0.90 15.43 19.55
C PRO A 54 2.20 15.92 20.23
N LYS A 55 2.49 17.22 20.13
CA LYS A 55 3.67 17.81 20.79
C LYS A 55 3.58 17.60 22.30
N GLY A 56 4.66 17.12 22.91
CA GLY A 56 4.75 16.90 24.36
C GLY A 56 4.01 15.66 24.88
N LEU A 57 3.57 14.75 24.01
CA LEU A 57 2.91 13.51 24.43
C LEU A 57 3.85 12.66 25.31
N VAL A 58 3.40 12.33 26.51
CA VAL A 58 4.13 11.45 27.43
C VAL A 58 3.79 9.99 27.12
N ILE A 59 4.81 9.18 26.85
CA ILE A 59 4.65 7.73 26.67
C ILE A 59 4.71 7.04 28.03
N LYS A 60 3.72 6.20 28.34
CA LYS A 60 3.63 5.41 29.57
C LYS A 60 3.99 3.95 29.31
N ASP A 61 4.68 3.31 30.26
CA ASP A 61 5.06 1.90 30.17
C ASP A 61 3.89 0.94 30.45
N LYS A 62 3.00 1.34 31.36
CA LYS A 62 1.79 0.59 31.71
C LYS A 62 0.63 1.07 30.84
N PHE A 63 0.03 0.14 30.10
CA PHE A 63 -1.20 0.37 29.35
C PHE A 63 -2.36 0.59 30.32
N LEU A 64 -3.10 1.68 30.13
CA LEU A 64 -4.37 1.92 30.79
C LEU A 64 -5.46 1.77 29.75
N HIS A 65 -6.66 1.34 30.15
CA HIS A 65 -7.74 1.15 29.19
C HIS A 65 -8.29 2.50 28.73
N GLY A 66 -8.68 2.55 27.44
CA GLY A 66 -9.48 3.63 26.89
C GLY A 66 -10.91 3.62 27.42
N LYS A 67 -11.71 4.61 27.02
CA LYS A 67 -13.11 4.71 27.42
C LYS A 67 -13.97 3.71 26.64
N GLY A 68 -14.96 3.12 27.33
CA GLY A 68 -15.94 2.23 26.73
C GLY A 68 -15.45 0.79 26.59
N LEU A 69 -16.19 0.01 25.79
CA LEU A 69 -15.85 -1.36 25.49
C LEU A 69 -14.77 -1.44 24.39
N PRO A 70 -13.88 -2.43 24.43
CA PRO A 70 -12.95 -2.68 23.34
C PRO A 70 -13.69 -2.92 22.01
N ILE A 71 -13.22 -2.28 20.95
CA ILE A 71 -13.74 -2.40 19.57
C ILE A 71 -12.89 -3.33 18.70
N GLY A 72 -11.76 -3.77 19.23
CA GLY A 72 -10.83 -4.68 18.58
C GLY A 72 -9.63 -4.94 19.48
N LYS A 73 -8.60 -5.54 18.90
CA LYS A 73 -7.33 -5.81 19.57
C LYS A 73 -6.15 -5.75 18.62
N VAL A 74 -4.99 -5.54 19.20
CA VAL A 74 -3.71 -5.67 18.53
C VAL A 74 -3.38 -7.15 18.33
N TYR A 75 -3.28 -7.60 17.09
CA TYR A 75 -2.93 -8.98 16.77
C TYR A 75 -1.42 -9.21 16.71
N SER A 76 -0.68 -8.31 16.05
CA SER A 76 0.78 -8.35 15.98
C SER A 76 1.37 -6.93 15.95
N VAL A 77 2.59 -6.76 16.48
CA VAL A 77 3.34 -5.50 16.48
C VAL A 77 4.80 -5.79 16.20
N GLN A 78 5.42 -4.92 15.41
CA GLN A 78 6.86 -4.87 15.22
C GLN A 78 7.38 -3.46 15.50
N ALA A 79 8.54 -3.39 16.15
CA ALA A 79 9.24 -2.16 16.48
C ALA A 79 8.34 -1.14 17.22
N ASP A 80 8.46 0.15 16.91
CA ASP A 80 7.80 1.22 17.64
C ASP A 80 6.43 1.57 17.04
N VAL A 81 5.39 1.22 17.77
CA VAL A 81 4.00 1.57 17.48
C VAL A 81 3.37 2.14 18.74
N ILE A 82 2.70 3.27 18.62
CA ILE A 82 2.10 3.99 19.73
C ILE A 82 0.59 4.06 19.54
N ILE A 83 -0.14 3.77 20.62
CA ILE A 83 -1.59 3.95 20.73
C ILE A 83 -1.84 5.15 21.63
N ILE A 84 -2.73 6.04 21.22
CA ILE A 84 -3.14 7.23 21.96
C ILE A 84 -4.66 7.16 22.08
N HIS A 85 -5.19 7.17 23.31
CA HIS A 85 -6.64 7.20 23.50
C HIS A 85 -7.22 8.56 23.10
N SER A 86 -8.55 8.60 22.98
CA SER A 86 -9.30 9.80 22.56
C SER A 86 -9.04 11.05 23.43
N ASP A 87 -8.62 10.87 24.69
CA ASP A 87 -8.29 11.98 25.61
C ASP A 87 -6.94 12.64 25.32
N LYS A 88 -6.12 12.04 24.45
CA LYS A 88 -4.80 12.50 24.02
C LYS A 88 -3.83 12.77 25.17
N LYS A 89 -4.08 12.19 26.35
CA LYS A 89 -3.32 12.49 27.57
C LYS A 89 -1.97 11.79 27.59
N TYR A 90 -1.95 10.54 27.12
CA TYR A 90 -0.77 9.67 27.10
C TYR A 90 -0.72 8.84 25.83
N GLY A 91 0.50 8.48 25.43
CA GLY A 91 0.74 7.43 24.45
C GLY A 91 1.16 6.13 25.16
N TYR A 92 0.86 5.00 24.54
CA TYR A 92 1.21 3.68 25.04
C TYR A 92 1.87 2.87 23.93
N ARG A 93 2.98 2.19 24.23
CA ARG A 93 3.60 1.28 23.27
C ARG A 93 2.69 0.09 23.03
N ALA A 94 2.34 -0.16 21.76
CA ALA A 94 1.49 -1.26 21.38
C ALA A 94 2.18 -2.60 21.67
N LYS A 95 1.39 -3.58 22.11
CA LYS A 95 1.81 -4.96 22.36
C LYS A 95 0.71 -5.89 21.88
N LYS A 96 1.07 -7.13 21.53
CA LYS A 96 0.11 -8.17 21.17
C LYS A 96 -0.97 -8.31 22.26
N ASN A 97 -2.20 -8.54 21.83
CA ASN A 97 -3.41 -8.69 22.64
C ASN A 97 -3.88 -7.43 23.40
N LEU A 98 -3.25 -6.27 23.24
CA LEU A 98 -3.81 -5.05 23.82
C LEU A 98 -5.17 -4.73 23.18
N PRO A 99 -6.19 -4.37 23.98
CA PRO A 99 -7.47 -3.95 23.45
C PRO A 99 -7.34 -2.58 22.78
N LEU A 100 -8.12 -2.38 21.72
CA LEU A 100 -8.30 -1.11 21.03
C LEU A 100 -9.67 -0.54 21.37
N PHE A 101 -9.74 0.77 21.54
CA PHE A 101 -10.94 1.48 21.95
C PHE A 101 -11.35 2.50 20.89
N ILE A 102 -12.61 2.93 21.00
CA ILE A 102 -13.14 4.01 20.19
C ILE A 102 -12.35 5.31 20.41
N GLY A 103 -12.02 5.99 19.31
CA GLY A 103 -11.20 7.20 19.30
C GLY A 103 -9.70 6.96 19.52
N ASP A 104 -9.24 5.71 19.53
CA ASP A 104 -7.81 5.41 19.56
C ASP A 104 -7.14 5.88 18.27
N THR A 105 -6.05 6.63 18.42
CA THR A 105 -5.09 6.93 17.35
C THR A 105 -3.94 5.93 17.41
N ILE A 106 -3.65 5.27 16.29
CA ILE A 106 -2.55 4.32 16.15
C ILE A 106 -1.51 4.90 15.20
N ILE A 107 -0.27 4.99 15.66
CA ILE A 107 0.85 5.57 14.93
C ILE A 107 1.99 4.56 14.85
N THR A 108 2.36 4.17 13.64
CA THR A 108 3.61 3.46 13.36
C THR A 108 4.72 4.45 13.04
N ARG A 109 5.92 4.22 13.57
CA ARG A 109 7.13 5.01 13.23
C ARG A 109 7.96 4.28 12.17
N ASP A 110 9.19 4.74 11.89
CA ASP A 110 10.14 4.21 10.90
C ASP A 110 10.09 2.69 10.62
N LYS A 111 10.22 1.83 11.63
CA LYS A 111 10.13 0.36 11.46
C LYS A 111 8.86 -0.23 12.04
N GLY A 112 7.97 0.64 12.54
CA GLY A 112 6.73 0.30 13.19
C GLY A 112 5.79 -0.39 12.22
N ARG A 113 5.27 -1.56 12.62
CA ARG A 113 4.20 -2.26 11.90
C ARG A 113 3.22 -2.81 12.90
N ILE A 114 1.94 -2.77 12.56
CA ILE A 114 0.89 -3.32 13.42
C ILE A 114 -0.21 -3.92 12.57
N GLU A 115 -0.70 -5.06 13.05
CA GLU A 115 -1.94 -5.67 12.58
C GLU A 115 -2.97 -5.58 13.69
N ALA A 116 -4.08 -4.92 13.42
CA ALA A 116 -5.21 -4.76 14.31
C ALA A 116 -6.41 -5.55 13.77
N VAL A 117 -7.08 -6.29 14.64
CA VAL A 117 -8.30 -7.02 14.30
C VAL A 117 -9.46 -6.40 15.06
N LEU A 118 -10.48 -5.97 14.33
CA LEU A 118 -11.71 -5.41 14.88
C LEU A 118 -12.71 -6.51 15.26
N ASN A 119 -13.68 -6.18 16.10
CA ASN A 119 -14.68 -7.13 16.58
C ASN A 119 -15.58 -7.70 15.48
N ASP A 120 -15.67 -7.03 14.33
CA ASP A 120 -16.42 -7.50 13.15
C ASP A 120 -15.61 -8.48 12.28
N GLY A 121 -14.37 -8.79 12.67
CA GLY A 121 -13.44 -9.65 11.94
C GLY A 121 -12.60 -8.92 10.88
N SER A 122 -12.82 -7.62 10.66
CA SER A 122 -12.00 -6.83 9.74
C SER A 122 -10.59 -6.64 10.30
N THR A 123 -9.59 -6.64 9.40
CA THR A 123 -8.18 -6.48 9.75
C THR A 123 -7.63 -5.21 9.13
N ILE A 124 -6.86 -4.45 9.92
CA ILE A 124 -6.18 -3.23 9.49
C ILE A 124 -4.68 -3.42 9.73
N ILE A 125 -3.89 -3.27 8.66
CA ILE A 125 -2.44 -3.41 8.70
C ILE A 125 -1.81 -2.07 8.39
N LEU A 126 -1.01 -1.54 9.31
CA LEU A 126 -0.23 -0.32 9.11
C LEU A 126 1.23 -0.71 8.89
N VAL A 127 1.83 -0.12 7.86
CA VAL A 127 3.28 -0.20 7.62
C VAL A 127 3.96 1.03 8.24
N PRO A 128 5.29 1.22 8.11
CA PRO A 128 5.96 2.40 8.62
C PRO A 128 5.29 3.74 8.35
N ASP A 129 5.54 4.69 9.24
CA ASP A 129 5.15 6.10 9.12
C ASP A 129 3.67 6.32 8.77
N THR A 130 2.80 5.59 9.45
CA THR A 130 1.36 5.56 9.19
C THR A 130 0.56 5.94 10.42
N GLY A 131 -0.44 6.79 10.24
CA GLY A 131 -1.35 7.24 11.30
C GLY A 131 -2.81 7.00 10.93
N ILE A 132 -3.54 6.33 11.83
CA ILE A 132 -5.00 6.21 11.75
C ILE A 132 -5.66 6.56 13.08
N GLU A 133 -6.94 6.92 13.03
CA GLU A 133 -7.83 7.06 14.17
C GLU A 133 -9.08 6.18 13.96
N LEU A 134 -9.42 5.38 14.96
CA LEU A 134 -10.62 4.55 14.99
C LEU A 134 -11.81 5.35 15.50
N SER A 135 -12.33 6.27 14.69
CA SER A 135 -13.29 7.29 15.14
C SER A 135 -14.71 6.77 15.36
N GLU A 136 -15.16 5.77 14.60
CA GLU A 136 -16.45 5.10 14.85
C GLU A 136 -16.29 3.58 14.79
N SER A 137 -16.93 2.87 15.74
CA SER A 137 -17.08 1.42 15.68
C SER A 137 -18.29 0.98 16.49
N MET A 138 -19.34 0.62 15.78
CA MET A 138 -20.52 -0.04 16.31
C MET A 138 -20.67 -1.37 15.60
N TYR A 139 -20.65 -2.44 16.37
CA TYR A 139 -20.86 -3.80 15.88
C TYR A 139 -21.82 -4.52 16.80
N ASP A 140 -23.03 -4.79 16.29
CA ASP A 140 -24.05 -5.57 16.98
C ASP A 140 -24.48 -6.73 16.09
N LYS A 141 -23.92 -7.91 16.37
CA LYS A 141 -24.21 -9.14 15.65
C LYS A 141 -25.68 -9.57 15.77
N LYS A 142 -26.32 -9.33 16.92
CA LYS A 142 -27.73 -9.72 17.14
C LYS A 142 -28.68 -8.84 16.34
N LYS A 143 -28.39 -7.54 16.26
CA LYS A 143 -29.17 -6.59 15.46
C LYS A 143 -28.80 -6.58 13.98
N GLY A 144 -27.67 -7.17 13.61
CA GLY A 144 -27.15 -7.18 12.23
C GLY A 144 -26.75 -5.77 11.77
N ILE A 145 -26.10 -5.02 12.66
CA ILE A 145 -25.68 -3.63 12.42
C ILE A 145 -24.16 -3.53 12.55
N ARG A 146 -23.52 -2.99 11.52
CA ARG A 146 -22.14 -2.50 11.54
C ARG A 146 -22.11 -1.05 11.08
N SER A 147 -21.44 -0.19 11.85
CA SER A 147 -20.95 1.11 11.41
C SER A 147 -19.49 1.23 11.85
N SER A 148 -18.59 1.54 10.92
CA SER A 148 -17.18 1.78 11.24
C SER A 148 -16.64 2.93 10.42
N LEU A 149 -15.91 3.83 11.08
CA LEU A 149 -15.20 4.93 10.45
C LEU A 149 -13.76 4.92 10.93
N VAL A 150 -12.84 4.79 9.99
CA VAL A 150 -11.41 4.94 10.21
C VAL A 150 -10.96 6.21 9.51
N ASN A 151 -10.36 7.15 10.26
CA ASN A 151 -9.71 8.31 9.67
C ASN A 151 -8.23 8.00 9.49
N MET A 152 -7.69 8.16 8.28
CA MET A 152 -6.27 7.94 7.98
C MET A 152 -5.63 9.27 7.61
N THR A 153 -4.58 9.65 8.34
CA THR A 153 -3.98 10.99 8.23
C THR A 153 -2.76 11.01 7.31
N LEU A 154 -1.93 9.97 7.37
CA LEU A 154 -0.68 9.86 6.61
C LEU A 154 -0.29 8.38 6.51
N GLY A 155 0.45 8.06 5.45
CA GLY A 155 1.19 6.81 5.32
C GLY A 155 0.49 5.82 4.40
N LYS A 156 0.65 4.53 4.67
CA LYS A 156 0.05 3.46 3.88
C LYS A 156 -0.55 2.38 4.79
N ALA A 157 -1.78 2.00 4.52
CA ALA A 157 -2.48 0.97 5.27
C ALA A 157 -3.25 0.04 4.35
N ARG A 158 -3.32 -1.24 4.73
CA ARG A 158 -4.13 -2.25 4.07
C ARG A 158 -5.33 -2.57 4.95
N PHE A 159 -6.49 -2.63 4.33
CA PHE A 159 -7.77 -2.88 4.97
C PHE A 159 -8.37 -4.15 4.36
N LEU A 160 -8.46 -5.20 5.17
CA LEU A 160 -9.20 -6.42 4.85
C LEU A 160 -10.53 -6.34 5.59
N VAL A 161 -11.54 -5.80 4.92
CA VAL A 161 -12.87 -5.58 5.50
C VAL A 161 -13.71 -6.83 5.30
N THR A 162 -14.18 -7.41 6.40
CA THR A 162 -15.01 -8.62 6.35
C THR A 162 -16.37 -8.31 5.71
N LYS A 163 -16.76 -9.14 4.73
CA LYS A 163 -18.09 -9.07 4.10
C LYS A 163 -19.14 -9.72 5.01
N LEU A 164 -20.05 -8.92 5.55
CA LEU A 164 -21.14 -9.38 6.40
C LEU A 164 -22.43 -9.49 5.58
N VAL A 165 -22.71 -10.66 5.03
CA VAL A 165 -23.85 -10.90 4.12
C VAL A 165 -25.20 -10.77 4.83
N ASP A 166 -25.30 -11.24 6.07
CA ASP A 166 -26.55 -11.29 6.85
C ASP A 166 -26.87 -9.98 7.60
N PHE A 167 -26.04 -8.95 7.44
CA PHE A 167 -26.22 -7.68 8.13
C PHE A 167 -27.17 -6.77 7.34
N LYS A 168 -28.17 -6.25 8.05
CA LYS A 168 -29.19 -5.34 7.48
C LYS A 168 -28.60 -3.98 7.14
N ARG A 169 -27.66 -3.50 7.96
CA ARG A 169 -26.91 -2.25 7.76
C ARG A 169 -25.45 -2.52 8.04
N SER A 170 -24.59 -2.20 7.08
CA SER A 170 -23.17 -2.56 7.15
C SER A 170 -22.32 -1.51 6.46
N ASP A 171 -22.04 -0.44 7.19
CA ASP A 171 -21.19 0.66 6.73
C ASP A 171 -19.78 0.48 7.28
N PHE A 172 -18.79 0.48 6.38
CA PHE A 172 -17.38 0.60 6.75
C PHE A 172 -16.78 1.68 5.86
N LYS A 173 -16.24 2.74 6.47
CA LYS A 173 -15.67 3.87 5.75
C LYS A 173 -14.24 4.10 6.19
N VAL A 174 -13.36 4.34 5.22
CA VAL A 174 -12.05 4.92 5.49
C VAL A 174 -12.03 6.31 4.87
N LYS A 175 -11.72 7.32 5.68
CA LYS A 175 -11.66 8.71 5.26
C LYS A 175 -10.25 9.25 5.38
N THR A 176 -9.80 9.96 4.36
CA THR A 176 -8.54 10.71 4.35
C THR A 176 -8.84 12.21 4.23
N GLU A 177 -7.82 13.03 4.03
CA GLU A 177 -8.02 14.46 3.71
C GLU A 177 -8.81 14.64 2.41
N THR A 178 -8.55 13.82 1.38
CA THR A 178 -9.07 14.03 0.03
C THR A 178 -10.13 13.03 -0.40
N ALA A 179 -10.21 11.84 0.21
CA ALA A 179 -11.07 10.76 -0.23
C ALA A 179 -11.92 10.13 0.88
N ILE A 180 -13.03 9.51 0.47
CA ILE A 180 -13.86 8.63 1.29
C ILE A 180 -13.98 7.30 0.53
N ALA A 181 -13.54 6.22 1.16
CA ALA A 181 -13.71 4.85 0.68
C ALA A 181 -14.86 4.18 1.44
N GLY A 182 -15.98 3.92 0.76
CA GLY A 182 -17.13 3.17 1.28
C GLY A 182 -17.03 1.69 0.93
N VAL A 183 -17.13 0.82 1.94
CA VAL A 183 -16.80 -0.60 1.81
C VAL A 183 -17.85 -1.48 2.45
N ARG A 184 -18.33 -2.49 1.71
CA ARG A 184 -19.13 -3.58 2.28
C ARG A 184 -18.27 -4.77 2.70
N GLY A 185 -17.32 -5.16 1.85
CA GLY A 185 -16.31 -6.17 2.14
C GLY A 185 -15.33 -6.25 0.98
N SER A 186 -14.07 -5.94 1.25
CA SER A 186 -13.02 -5.72 0.25
C SER A 186 -11.65 -5.85 0.90
N ASP A 187 -10.66 -6.12 0.06
CA ASP A 187 -9.23 -6.06 0.37
C ASP A 187 -8.59 -4.95 -0.46
N PHE A 188 -8.12 -3.90 0.19
CA PHE A 188 -7.63 -2.70 -0.49
C PHE A 188 -6.57 -1.98 0.33
N ILE A 189 -5.82 -1.13 -0.35
CA ILE A 189 -4.74 -0.35 0.23
C ILE A 189 -5.02 1.12 -0.02
N ILE A 190 -4.78 1.92 1.01
CA ILE A 190 -4.79 3.37 0.93
C ILE A 190 -3.39 3.86 1.20
N LYS A 191 -2.90 4.74 0.32
CA LYS A 191 -1.71 5.56 0.52
C LYS A 191 -2.16 7.02 0.56
N THR A 192 -1.81 7.75 1.60
CA THR A 192 -2.22 9.15 1.74
C THR A 192 -1.10 10.01 2.30
N SER A 193 -1.04 11.24 1.84
CA SER A 193 -0.23 12.33 2.39
C SER A 193 -1.05 13.62 2.33
N PRO A 194 -0.60 14.72 2.95
CA PRO A 194 -1.26 16.00 2.76
C PRO A 194 -1.43 16.31 1.28
N GLY A 195 -2.67 16.54 0.86
CA GLY A 195 -3.00 16.91 -0.52
C GLY A 195 -3.36 15.78 -1.49
N PHE A 196 -3.16 14.49 -1.15
CA PHE A 196 -3.58 13.41 -2.04
C PHE A 196 -3.90 12.09 -1.33
N THR A 197 -4.69 11.27 -2.00
CA THR A 197 -4.93 9.88 -1.64
C THR A 197 -4.91 9.00 -2.87
N GLU A 198 -4.24 7.87 -2.78
CA GLU A 198 -4.25 6.79 -3.76
C GLU A 198 -4.92 5.58 -3.11
N ILE A 199 -5.87 4.96 -3.82
CA ILE A 199 -6.56 3.75 -3.37
C ILE A 199 -6.33 2.66 -4.42
N ALA A 200 -5.83 1.51 -3.97
CA ALA A 200 -5.59 0.34 -4.80
C ALA A 200 -6.41 -0.85 -4.29
N ALA A 201 -7.26 -1.41 -5.15
CA ALA A 201 -8.08 -2.57 -4.86
C ALA A 201 -7.34 -3.87 -5.19
N LEU A 202 -7.36 -4.81 -4.26
CA LEU A 202 -6.80 -6.16 -4.43
C LEU A 202 -7.89 -7.16 -4.86
N ALA A 203 -7.60 -8.45 -4.75
CA ALA A 203 -8.51 -9.51 -5.16
C ALA A 203 -9.86 -9.45 -4.41
N LYS A 204 -10.95 -9.83 -5.08
CA LYS A 204 -12.31 -9.95 -4.48
C LYS A 204 -12.83 -8.63 -3.89
N THR A 205 -12.46 -7.50 -4.49
CA THR A 205 -12.82 -6.15 -4.03
C THR A 205 -13.83 -5.48 -4.95
N SER A 206 -14.79 -4.79 -4.32
CA SER A 206 -15.64 -3.77 -4.92
C SER A 206 -15.90 -2.71 -3.86
N LEU A 207 -15.43 -1.48 -4.07
CA LEU A 207 -15.62 -0.38 -3.12
C LEU A 207 -16.00 0.91 -3.84
N GLU A 208 -16.67 1.80 -3.11
CA GLU A 208 -17.04 3.13 -3.57
C GLU A 208 -15.97 4.13 -3.14
N VAL A 209 -15.51 4.96 -4.06
CA VAL A 209 -14.58 6.07 -3.79
C VAL A 209 -15.26 7.38 -4.12
N ALA A 210 -15.22 8.32 -3.20
CA ALA A 210 -15.65 9.70 -3.41
C ALA A 210 -14.55 10.67 -2.98
N SER A 211 -14.57 11.88 -3.55
CA SER A 211 -13.80 13.00 -3.02
C SER A 211 -14.50 13.60 -1.80
N THR A 212 -13.74 14.09 -0.83
CA THR A 212 -14.32 14.84 0.31
C THR A 212 -15.03 16.13 -0.13
N LEU A 213 -14.74 16.64 -1.33
CA LEU A 213 -15.41 17.79 -1.94
C LEU A 213 -16.84 17.47 -2.43
N SER A 214 -17.06 16.25 -2.91
CA SER A 214 -18.35 15.81 -3.45
C SER A 214 -18.63 14.37 -3.02
N PRO A 215 -18.96 14.14 -1.73
CA PRO A 215 -19.16 12.80 -1.19
C PRO A 215 -20.29 12.00 -1.86
N GLU A 216 -21.21 12.68 -2.53
CA GLU A 216 -22.33 12.10 -3.28
C GLU A 216 -21.93 11.57 -4.66
N LYS A 217 -20.78 11.99 -5.20
CA LYS A 217 -20.27 11.54 -6.51
C LYS A 217 -19.38 10.32 -6.34
N LEU A 218 -20.00 9.15 -6.42
CA LEU A 218 -19.37 7.86 -6.20
C LEU A 218 -18.70 7.34 -7.48
N THR A 219 -17.47 6.84 -7.35
CA THR A 219 -16.75 6.08 -8.36
C THR A 219 -16.54 4.65 -7.84
N ILE A 220 -16.93 3.64 -8.62
CA ILE A 220 -16.71 2.24 -8.24
C ILE A 220 -15.27 1.84 -8.59
N LEU A 221 -14.58 1.23 -7.63
CA LEU A 221 -13.26 0.64 -7.80
C LEU A 221 -13.34 -0.88 -7.60
N SER A 222 -12.99 -1.63 -8.64
CA SER A 222 -13.04 -3.09 -8.69
C SER A 222 -11.65 -3.71 -8.47
N ALA A 223 -11.58 -5.03 -8.41
CA ALA A 223 -10.32 -5.75 -8.21
C ALA A 223 -9.22 -5.35 -9.22
N TYR A 224 -8.01 -5.16 -8.70
CA TYR A 224 -6.80 -4.80 -9.45
C TYR A 224 -6.91 -3.46 -10.19
N GLU A 225 -7.65 -2.53 -9.60
CA GLU A 225 -7.75 -1.15 -10.06
C GLU A 225 -7.23 -0.18 -9.00
N LYS A 226 -6.69 0.95 -9.47
CA LYS A 226 -6.30 2.07 -8.63
C LYS A 226 -6.92 3.38 -9.09
N ILE A 227 -7.05 4.30 -8.16
CA ILE A 227 -7.58 5.64 -8.38
C ILE A 227 -6.85 6.64 -7.48
N PHE A 228 -6.71 7.87 -7.96
CA PHE A 228 -6.10 8.97 -7.24
C PHE A 228 -7.15 10.04 -6.96
N VAL A 229 -7.07 10.66 -5.78
CA VAL A 229 -7.90 11.79 -5.38
C VAL A 229 -7.00 12.89 -4.85
N GLU A 230 -6.80 13.92 -5.65
CA GLU A 230 -6.08 15.12 -5.26
C GLU A 230 -6.98 16.09 -4.49
N LYS A 231 -6.36 16.91 -3.64
CA LYS A 231 -7.08 17.90 -2.85
C LYS A 231 -7.78 18.92 -3.75
N GLY A 232 -9.07 19.12 -3.48
CA GLY A 232 -9.91 20.03 -4.26
C GLY A 232 -10.37 19.48 -5.61
N SER A 233 -10.08 18.20 -5.90
CA SER A 233 -10.43 17.54 -7.15
C SER A 233 -11.41 16.39 -6.93
N LEU A 234 -12.14 16.04 -7.99
CA LEU A 234 -12.88 14.76 -8.05
C LEU A 234 -11.88 13.60 -8.23
N PRO A 235 -12.30 12.35 -7.96
CA PRO A 235 -11.45 11.19 -8.24
C PRO A 235 -11.00 11.15 -9.71
N SER A 236 -9.76 10.70 -9.94
CA SER A 236 -9.22 10.48 -11.28
C SER A 236 -10.01 9.40 -12.03
N THR A 237 -9.70 9.21 -13.31
CA THR A 237 -10.10 7.97 -13.98
C THR A 237 -9.47 6.76 -13.29
N VAL A 238 -10.18 5.64 -13.36
CA VAL A 238 -9.72 4.36 -12.82
C VAL A 238 -8.67 3.76 -13.74
N VAL A 239 -7.59 3.23 -13.15
CA VAL A 239 -6.46 2.64 -13.88
C VAL A 239 -6.26 1.20 -13.41
N LYS A 240 -5.98 0.27 -14.34
CA LYS A 240 -5.60 -1.11 -13.99
C LYS A 240 -4.21 -1.17 -13.38
N ILE A 241 -4.05 -2.02 -12.37
CA ILE A 241 -2.77 -2.30 -11.73
C ILE A 241 -2.12 -3.49 -12.44
N SER A 242 -0.83 -3.40 -12.76
CA SER A 242 -0.10 -4.52 -13.34
C SER A 242 0.16 -5.62 -12.31
N ALA A 243 0.35 -6.87 -12.76
CA ALA A 243 0.65 -7.99 -11.85
C ALA A 243 1.92 -7.73 -11.01
N ASP A 244 2.96 -7.15 -11.60
CA ASP A 244 4.19 -6.80 -10.89
C ASP A 244 3.96 -5.76 -9.80
N GLU A 245 3.12 -4.75 -10.09
CA GLU A 245 2.76 -3.74 -9.09
C GLU A 245 1.93 -4.37 -7.97
N ILE A 246 0.98 -5.27 -8.28
CA ILE A 246 0.24 -6.04 -7.27
C ILE A 246 1.18 -6.85 -6.38
N ASN A 247 2.16 -7.54 -6.94
CA ASN A 247 3.12 -8.34 -6.16
C ASN A 247 3.93 -7.45 -5.22
N ARG A 248 4.48 -6.32 -5.73
CA ARG A 248 5.23 -5.36 -4.90
C ARG A 248 4.38 -4.79 -3.77
N ILE A 249 3.14 -4.45 -4.08
CA ILE A 249 2.17 -3.95 -3.10
C ILE A 249 1.90 -5.03 -2.05
N GLN A 250 1.65 -6.29 -2.45
CA GLN A 250 1.40 -7.38 -1.51
C GLN A 250 2.60 -7.65 -0.60
N ASP A 251 3.81 -7.66 -1.16
CA ASP A 251 5.07 -7.86 -0.44
C ASP A 251 5.30 -6.81 0.66
N GLU A 252 4.92 -5.57 0.40
CA GLU A 252 5.01 -4.49 1.39
C GLU A 252 4.15 -4.74 2.63
N PHE A 253 3.04 -5.47 2.48
CA PHE A 253 2.08 -5.81 3.54
C PHE A 253 2.20 -7.24 4.05
N GLN A 254 3.18 -8.02 3.58
CA GLN A 254 3.47 -9.31 4.20
C GLN A 254 3.99 -9.10 5.63
N ALA A 255 3.75 -10.09 6.49
CA ALA A 255 4.36 -10.13 7.80
C ALA A 255 5.90 -10.09 7.62
N SER A 256 6.57 -9.20 8.33
CA SER A 256 8.03 -9.07 8.21
C SER A 256 8.71 -10.43 8.43
N PRO A 257 9.82 -10.71 7.70
CA PRO A 257 10.66 -11.88 7.93
C PRO A 257 11.00 -12.02 9.42
N GLY A 258 10.79 -13.19 10.01
CA GLY A 258 11.05 -13.42 11.44
C GLY A 258 9.88 -13.21 12.40
N SER A 259 8.66 -12.96 11.90
CA SER A 259 7.47 -13.16 12.73
C SER A 259 7.39 -14.64 13.13
N LYS A 260 7.53 -14.93 14.44
CA LYS A 260 7.30 -16.28 14.96
C LYS A 260 5.82 -16.61 14.77
N LEU A 261 5.53 -17.46 13.80
CA LEU A 261 4.21 -18.04 13.65
C LEU A 261 3.98 -18.92 14.88
N SER A 262 2.99 -18.55 15.70
CA SER A 262 2.68 -19.26 16.95
C SER A 262 2.20 -20.69 16.68
N GLU A 263 2.17 -21.53 17.70
CA GLU A 263 1.68 -22.93 17.61
C GLU A 263 0.24 -23.03 17.10
N GLU A 264 -0.56 -21.97 17.26
CA GLU A 264 -1.94 -21.87 16.75
C GLU A 264 -2.05 -21.35 15.30
N SER A 265 -0.95 -20.91 14.69
CA SER A 265 -0.99 -20.34 13.34
C SER A 265 -1.08 -21.45 12.28
N VAL A 266 -1.88 -21.24 11.24
CA VAL A 266 -1.98 -22.17 10.10
C VAL A 266 -1.64 -21.40 8.82
N ILE A 267 -0.61 -21.85 8.10
CA ILE A 267 -0.35 -21.41 6.73
C ILE A 267 -1.18 -22.30 5.81
N ILE A 268 -2.07 -21.71 5.01
CA ILE A 268 -2.86 -22.45 4.02
C ILE A 268 -2.52 -21.92 2.64
N ASN A 269 -1.83 -22.71 1.82
CA ASN A 269 -1.74 -22.46 0.38
C ASN A 269 -2.82 -23.26 -0.33
N LYS A 270 -3.79 -22.58 -0.95
CA LYS A 270 -4.83 -23.22 -1.74
C LYS A 270 -4.75 -22.74 -3.19
N PHE A 271 -4.08 -23.51 -4.03
CA PHE A 271 -3.85 -23.18 -5.44
C PHE A 271 -4.61 -24.16 -6.34
N SER A 272 -5.31 -23.67 -7.35
CA SER A 272 -5.96 -24.51 -8.36
C SER A 272 -5.69 -23.92 -9.73
N GLY A 273 -4.95 -24.63 -10.58
CA GLY A 273 -4.58 -24.19 -11.92
C GLY A 273 -4.83 -25.25 -13.00
N ASN A 274 -5.22 -24.81 -14.20
CA ASN A 274 -5.26 -25.64 -15.40
C ASN A 274 -4.49 -24.90 -16.51
N ASN A 275 -3.68 -25.60 -17.29
CA ASN A 275 -2.84 -25.04 -18.36
C ASN A 275 -1.90 -23.93 -17.86
N VAL A 276 -1.22 -24.14 -16.73
CA VAL A 276 -0.34 -23.12 -16.13
C VAL A 276 1.12 -23.28 -16.57
N THR A 277 1.72 -22.16 -16.97
CA THR A 277 3.13 -22.08 -17.38
C THR A 277 3.86 -21.09 -16.49
N ASN A 278 4.87 -21.56 -15.76
CA ASN A 278 5.72 -20.77 -14.88
C ASN A 278 7.17 -20.92 -15.35
N ILE A 279 7.81 -19.82 -15.75
CA ILE A 279 9.12 -19.84 -16.41
C ILE A 279 10.05 -18.81 -15.77
N ALA A 280 11.19 -19.26 -15.27
CA ALA A 280 12.32 -18.45 -14.83
C ALA A 280 13.50 -18.64 -15.79
N ILE A 281 13.97 -17.58 -16.44
CA ILE A 281 15.11 -17.63 -17.36
C ILE A 281 16.12 -16.55 -16.96
N GLY A 282 17.39 -16.93 -16.81
CA GLY A 282 18.51 -16.06 -16.45
C GLY A 282 19.09 -16.38 -15.07
N LYS A 283 20.32 -15.91 -14.82
CA LYS A 283 21.03 -16.15 -13.56
C LYS A 283 20.28 -15.52 -12.37
N GLY A 284 19.96 -16.32 -11.36
CA GLY A 284 19.23 -15.89 -10.15
C GLY A 284 17.77 -15.51 -10.39
N SER A 285 17.20 -15.83 -11.57
CA SER A 285 15.80 -15.57 -11.87
C SER A 285 14.89 -16.47 -11.04
N GLU A 286 13.80 -15.93 -10.51
CA GLU A 286 12.83 -16.71 -9.74
C GLU A 286 11.41 -16.45 -10.21
N ALA A 287 10.68 -17.52 -10.53
CA ALA A 287 9.28 -17.48 -10.94
C ALA A 287 8.43 -18.27 -9.95
N ASN A 288 7.47 -17.62 -9.29
CA ASN A 288 6.64 -18.21 -8.24
C ASN A 288 5.16 -18.11 -8.62
N LEU A 289 4.53 -19.22 -8.97
CA LEU A 289 3.11 -19.29 -9.34
C LEU A 289 2.30 -20.08 -8.31
N GLY A 290 1.34 -19.47 -7.63
CA GLY A 290 0.58 -20.16 -6.59
C GLY A 290 1.45 -20.65 -5.43
N THR A 291 2.51 -19.92 -5.14
CA THR A 291 3.53 -20.29 -4.16
C THR A 291 3.52 -19.33 -2.97
N VAL A 292 3.55 -19.87 -1.76
CA VAL A 292 3.75 -19.12 -0.51
C VAL A 292 5.21 -19.25 -0.10
N LYS A 293 5.95 -18.13 -0.06
CA LYS A 293 7.34 -18.13 0.39
C LYS A 293 7.45 -17.60 1.82
N VAL A 294 8.01 -18.40 2.72
CA VAL A 294 8.23 -18.07 4.12
C VAL A 294 9.72 -17.92 4.35
N LYS A 295 10.18 -16.69 4.63
CA LYS A 295 11.61 -16.38 4.83
C LYS A 295 11.93 -16.03 6.28
N GLY A 296 12.93 -16.70 6.86
CA GLY A 296 13.50 -16.35 8.15
C GLY A 296 12.54 -16.53 9.34
N SER A 297 11.52 -17.37 9.22
CA SER A 297 10.50 -17.58 10.26
C SER A 297 10.63 -18.96 10.92
N ASN A 298 10.54 -19.00 12.25
CA ASN A 298 10.37 -20.25 12.99
C ASN A 298 8.89 -20.64 12.96
N ILE A 299 8.53 -21.63 12.14
CA ILE A 299 7.16 -22.08 11.95
C ILE A 299 6.86 -23.16 12.98
N LYS A 300 6.08 -22.82 14.01
CA LYS A 300 5.61 -23.78 15.02
C LYS A 300 4.19 -24.29 14.79
N GLY A 301 3.47 -23.67 13.85
CA GLY A 301 2.10 -24.00 13.50
C GLY A 301 1.98 -24.96 12.31
N ALA A 302 0.76 -25.21 11.84
CA ALA A 302 0.52 -26.13 10.73
C ALA A 302 0.72 -25.46 9.37
N ILE A 303 1.20 -26.23 8.39
CA ILE A 303 1.26 -25.83 6.98
C ILE A 303 0.38 -26.78 6.20
N ILE A 304 -0.63 -26.24 5.52
CA ILE A 304 -1.56 -26.96 4.67
C ILE A 304 -1.34 -26.47 3.24
N ASN A 305 -0.78 -27.33 2.38
CA ASN A 305 -0.65 -27.07 0.94
C ASN A 305 -1.71 -27.88 0.18
N ASP A 306 -2.81 -27.23 -0.17
CA ASP A 306 -3.90 -27.75 -1.01
C ASP A 306 -3.74 -27.18 -2.43
N ALA A 307 -2.73 -27.67 -3.14
CA ALA A 307 -2.40 -27.21 -4.49
C ALA A 307 -2.72 -28.28 -5.54
N THR A 308 -3.62 -27.95 -6.46
CA THR A 308 -3.95 -28.78 -7.63
C THR A 308 -3.57 -28.04 -8.89
N ALA A 309 -2.77 -28.67 -9.75
CA ALA A 309 -2.40 -28.08 -11.04
C ALA A 309 -2.43 -29.13 -12.14
N THR A 310 -3.10 -28.82 -13.25
CA THR A 310 -3.25 -29.72 -14.41
C THR A 310 -2.61 -29.07 -15.63
N ASN A 311 -2.02 -29.87 -16.52
CA ASN A 311 -1.33 -29.42 -17.74
C ASN A 311 -0.29 -28.32 -17.48
N THR A 312 0.66 -28.57 -16.58
CA THR A 312 1.58 -27.53 -16.10
C THR A 312 2.95 -27.59 -16.76
N SER A 313 3.51 -26.44 -17.11
CA SER A 313 4.94 -26.29 -17.44
C SER A 313 5.62 -25.45 -16.36
N ASN A 314 6.60 -25.99 -15.66
CA ASN A 314 7.37 -25.26 -14.64
C ASN A 314 8.86 -25.36 -14.98
N ILE A 315 9.44 -24.27 -15.48
CA ILE A 315 10.74 -24.27 -16.17
C ILE A 315 11.66 -23.25 -15.51
N ALA A 316 12.88 -23.68 -15.15
CA ALA A 316 13.95 -22.80 -14.68
C ALA A 316 15.20 -23.00 -15.55
N VAL A 317 15.73 -21.94 -16.15
CA VAL A 317 16.90 -21.98 -17.03
C VAL A 317 17.91 -20.92 -16.64
N GLY A 318 19.09 -21.34 -16.19
CA GLY A 318 20.20 -20.46 -15.80
C GLY A 318 20.76 -20.80 -14.40
N PRO A 319 21.97 -20.34 -14.06
CA PRO A 319 22.55 -20.58 -12.73
C PRO A 319 21.67 -19.93 -11.65
N ASP A 320 21.40 -20.64 -10.55
CA ASP A 320 20.55 -20.16 -9.44
C ASP A 320 19.08 -19.83 -9.82
N ALA A 321 18.62 -20.22 -11.01
CA ALA A 321 17.24 -20.01 -11.43
C ALA A 321 16.28 -20.94 -10.66
N LYS A 322 15.15 -20.40 -10.20
CA LYS A 322 14.13 -21.13 -9.43
C LYS A 322 12.75 -20.95 -10.07
N ALA A 323 12.00 -22.03 -10.25
CA ALA A 323 10.61 -21.96 -10.68
C ALA A 323 9.74 -22.81 -9.74
N ASN A 324 8.83 -22.17 -9.00
CA ASN A 324 8.02 -22.80 -7.96
C ASN A 324 6.53 -22.65 -8.29
N THR A 325 5.83 -23.77 -8.50
CA THR A 325 4.38 -23.79 -8.79
C THR A 325 3.59 -24.53 -7.72
N GLY A 326 2.54 -23.91 -7.16
CA GLY A 326 1.63 -24.56 -6.22
C GLY A 326 2.30 -24.99 -4.90
N SER A 327 3.28 -24.23 -4.42
CA SER A 327 4.20 -24.70 -3.37
C SER A 327 4.21 -23.82 -2.12
N VAL A 328 4.69 -24.37 -1.01
CA VAL A 328 5.10 -23.56 0.15
C VAL A 328 6.62 -23.69 0.27
N VAL A 329 7.34 -22.60 0.01
CA VAL A 329 8.81 -22.55 0.03
C VAL A 329 9.25 -21.91 1.34
N ILE A 330 9.99 -22.65 2.16
CA ILE A 330 10.49 -22.19 3.45
C ILE A 330 12.01 -22.05 3.35
N GLU A 331 12.51 -20.83 3.55
CA GLU A 331 13.91 -20.44 3.39
C GLU A 331 14.43 -19.65 4.60
#